data_AF-A0A350W851-F1
#
_entry.id   AF-A0A350W851-F1
#
_cell.length_a   1.000
_cell.length_b   1.000
_cell.length_c   1.000
_cell.angle_alpha   90.00
_cell.angle_beta   90.00
_cell.angle_gamma   90.00
#
_symmetry.space_group_name_H-M   'P 1'
#
loop_
_entity.id
_entity.type
_entity.pdbx_description
1 polymer ?
#
loop_
_entity_poly.entity_id
_entity_poly.type
_entity_poly.pdbx_seq_one_letter_code
_entity_poly.pdbx_strand_id
1 'polypeptide(L)'
;MLCYILYMKDMGEVLEKELIDNLLNKSEEAFLMAIEIYNKPTINYRLEGFTFFICNAWELLLKAKILNDGNSIYFFDKPDRTISLSNCIKNIFTNDKDPVRKNLEIMLGLRNTATHFIIKEMDSVYLPFMQANVLNYSQKLFTFFNRDITEKINSSFLTLVINSEEMSEEDILSKYGKNIFNKYNKMKIDAQTIIQNNQNEKLAIRIDLNLKIVKNREDAQILFGIANDGEENVRIIKELKDTNLTHCYNQKRVREIVSSNLKRKGINIKISQYDLKIICDKFDLKSNEKYFYKHTLTNSWGCSQHLVDFVTELILKDNNIICELKEEYKQKKI
;
A
#
# COMPACT_ATOMS: atom_id res chain seq x y z
N MET A 1 -29.80 -9.44 43.78
CA MET A 1 -30.21 -8.67 42.57
C MET A 1 -29.04 -7.85 42.00
N LEU A 2 -28.33 -7.05 42.81
CA LEU A 2 -27.16 -6.27 42.35
C LEU A 2 -26.01 -7.11 41.75
N CYS A 3 -25.64 -8.22 42.40
CA CYS A 3 -24.56 -9.10 41.90
C CYS A 3 -24.90 -9.82 40.59
N TYR A 4 -26.19 -10.08 40.32
CA TYR A 4 -26.65 -10.68 39.07
C TYR A 4 -26.59 -9.67 37.91
N ILE A 5 -26.92 -8.41 38.17
CA ILE A 5 -26.81 -7.33 37.17
C ILE A 5 -25.35 -7.07 36.81
N LEU A 6 -24.44 -7.06 37.79
CA LEU A 6 -22.99 -6.95 37.55
C LEU A 6 -22.47 -8.15 36.74
N TYR A 7 -22.85 -9.38 37.11
CA TYR A 7 -22.47 -10.58 36.37
C TYR A 7 -22.96 -10.60 34.92
N MET A 8 -24.18 -10.15 34.65
CA MET A 8 -24.73 -10.04 33.29
C MET A 8 -24.04 -8.94 32.48
N LYS A 9 -23.63 -7.84 33.13
CA LYS A 9 -22.85 -6.78 32.49
C LYS A 9 -21.44 -7.26 32.14
N ASP A 10 -20.78 -7.95 33.07
CA ASP A 10 -19.45 -8.54 32.85
C ASP A 10 -19.49 -9.59 31.73
N MET A 11 -20.51 -10.44 31.68
CA MET A 11 -20.71 -11.36 30.55
C MET A 11 -20.91 -10.60 29.23
N GLY A 12 -21.71 -9.53 29.21
CA GLY A 12 -21.92 -8.71 28.02
C GLY A 12 -20.61 -8.10 27.49
N GLU A 13 -19.78 -7.57 28.38
CA GLU A 13 -18.46 -7.01 28.04
C GLU A 13 -17.49 -8.09 27.53
N VAL A 14 -17.54 -9.31 28.09
CA VAL A 14 -16.73 -10.45 27.62
C VAL A 14 -17.16 -10.89 26.22
N LEU A 15 -18.48 -11.05 25.97
CA LEU A 15 -18.99 -11.41 24.64
C LEU A 15 -18.68 -10.35 23.59
N GLU A 16 -18.73 -9.07 23.94
CA GLU A 16 -18.40 -7.99 23.01
C GLU A 16 -16.91 -7.97 22.65
N LYS A 17 -16.01 -8.20 23.62
CA LYS A 17 -14.57 -8.34 23.34
C LYS A 17 -14.28 -9.54 22.45
N GLU A 18 -14.93 -10.67 22.69
CA GLU A 18 -14.80 -11.86 21.84
C GLU A 18 -15.29 -11.60 20.41
N LEU A 19 -16.41 -10.88 20.26
CA LEU A 19 -16.91 -10.47 18.95
C LEU A 19 -15.93 -9.54 18.22
N ILE A 20 -15.37 -8.55 18.92
CA ILE A 20 -14.35 -7.64 18.36
C ILE A 20 -13.12 -8.44 17.90
N ASP A 21 -12.61 -9.35 18.71
CA ASP A 21 -11.45 -10.17 18.32
C ASP A 21 -11.76 -11.06 17.11
N ASN A 22 -12.94 -11.68 17.07
CA ASN A 22 -13.39 -12.48 15.93
C ASN A 22 -13.50 -11.65 14.63
N LEU A 23 -14.00 -10.42 14.72
CA LEU A 23 -14.03 -9.50 13.58
C LEU A 23 -12.61 -9.15 13.10
N LEU A 24 -11.68 -8.87 14.03
CA LEU A 24 -10.29 -8.56 13.69
C LEU A 24 -9.56 -9.74 13.06
N ASN A 25 -9.71 -10.95 13.61
CA ASN A 25 -9.14 -12.16 13.04
C ASN A 25 -9.62 -12.36 11.60
N LYS A 26 -10.94 -12.30 11.36
CA LYS A 26 -11.50 -12.42 10.00
C LYS A 26 -11.09 -11.27 9.07
N SER A 27 -10.94 -10.06 9.61
CA SER A 27 -10.47 -8.89 8.88
C SER A 27 -9.06 -9.11 8.35
N GLU A 28 -8.16 -9.61 9.20
CA GLU A 28 -6.78 -9.94 8.83
C GLU A 28 -6.72 -11.06 7.79
N GLU A 29 -7.49 -12.15 7.96
CA GLU A 29 -7.55 -13.23 6.97
C GLU A 29 -8.07 -12.73 5.61
N ALA A 30 -9.11 -11.89 5.61
CA ALA A 30 -9.61 -11.27 4.38
C ALA A 30 -8.56 -10.37 3.71
N PHE A 31 -7.79 -9.63 4.51
CA PHE A 31 -6.69 -8.83 3.99
C PHE A 31 -5.60 -9.69 3.35
N LEU A 32 -5.18 -10.78 4.00
CA LEU A 32 -4.19 -11.71 3.46
C LEU A 32 -4.66 -12.32 2.13
N MET A 33 -5.91 -12.78 2.07
CA MET A 33 -6.51 -13.28 0.83
C MET A 33 -6.50 -12.26 -0.30
N ALA A 34 -6.75 -10.97 0.01
CA ALA A 34 -6.69 -9.91 -1.00
C ALA A 34 -5.29 -9.81 -1.62
N ILE A 35 -4.24 -9.81 -0.79
CA ILE A 35 -2.84 -9.74 -1.23
C ILE A 35 -2.45 -10.99 -2.02
N GLU A 36 -2.77 -12.17 -1.51
CA GLU A 36 -2.37 -13.44 -2.13
C GLU A 36 -3.04 -13.63 -3.48
N ILE A 37 -4.34 -13.35 -3.59
CA ILE A 37 -5.07 -13.43 -4.87
C ILE A 37 -4.53 -12.40 -5.84
N TYR A 38 -4.30 -11.17 -5.37
CA TYR A 38 -3.73 -10.16 -6.23
C TYR A 38 -2.34 -10.54 -6.67
N ASN A 39 -1.47 -11.18 -5.87
CA ASN A 39 -0.10 -11.48 -6.27
C ASN A 39 0.10 -12.83 -6.96
N LYS A 40 -0.95 -13.68 -7.02
CA LYS A 40 -0.86 -14.99 -7.67
C LYS A 40 -0.83 -14.84 -9.21
N PRO A 41 0.25 -15.25 -9.89
CA PRO A 41 0.43 -15.00 -11.33
C PRO A 41 -0.55 -15.76 -12.23
N THR A 42 -1.13 -16.85 -11.74
CA THR A 42 -2.05 -17.71 -12.49
C THR A 42 -3.50 -17.21 -12.50
N ILE A 43 -3.81 -16.15 -11.76
CA ILE A 43 -5.17 -15.61 -11.65
C ILE A 43 -5.32 -14.43 -12.63
N ASN A 44 -6.39 -14.43 -13.42
CA ASN A 44 -6.72 -13.33 -14.33
C ASN A 44 -7.80 -12.38 -13.78
N TYR A 45 -8.42 -12.72 -12.64
CA TYR A 45 -9.49 -11.99 -11.95
C TYR A 45 -8.95 -11.27 -10.70
N ARG A 46 -7.76 -10.64 -10.84
CA ARG A 46 -6.93 -10.18 -9.71
C ARG A 46 -7.52 -8.93 -9.07
N LEU A 47 -7.91 -7.93 -9.87
CA LEU A 47 -8.53 -6.70 -9.38
C LEU A 47 -9.86 -6.97 -8.67
N GLU A 48 -10.69 -7.83 -9.23
CA GLU A 48 -11.99 -8.15 -8.63
C GLU A 48 -11.84 -8.95 -7.35
N GLY A 49 -10.99 -9.97 -7.36
CA GLY A 49 -10.66 -10.74 -6.16
C GLY A 49 -10.10 -9.84 -5.07
N PHE A 50 -9.12 -9.00 -5.41
CA PHE A 50 -8.56 -8.02 -4.47
C PHE A 50 -9.62 -7.09 -3.90
N THR A 51 -10.40 -6.42 -4.76
CA THR A 51 -11.40 -5.42 -4.32
C THR A 51 -12.51 -6.03 -3.47
N PHE A 52 -12.90 -7.28 -3.74
CA PHE A 52 -13.82 -8.03 -2.90
C PHE A 52 -13.26 -8.25 -1.49
N PHE A 53 -12.09 -8.87 -1.40
CA PHE A 53 -11.49 -9.24 -0.12
C PHE A 53 -11.03 -8.03 0.69
N ILE A 54 -10.43 -7.02 0.05
CA ILE A 54 -9.96 -5.81 0.74
C ILE A 54 -11.13 -4.99 1.30
N CYS A 55 -12.26 -4.90 0.59
CA CYS A 55 -13.45 -4.24 1.12
C CYS A 55 -14.03 -5.00 2.31
N ASN A 56 -14.06 -6.34 2.24
CA ASN A 56 -14.50 -7.15 3.37
C ASN A 56 -13.59 -6.96 4.59
N ALA A 57 -12.27 -6.94 4.40
CA ALA A 57 -11.30 -6.64 5.45
C ALA A 57 -11.60 -5.29 6.10
N TRP A 58 -11.73 -4.21 5.32
CA TRP A 58 -12.07 -2.90 5.87
C TRP A 58 -13.42 -2.87 6.58
N GLU A 59 -14.44 -3.58 6.08
CA GLU A 59 -15.75 -3.61 6.73
C GLU A 59 -15.66 -4.22 8.13
N LEU A 60 -14.95 -5.34 8.26
CA LEU A 60 -14.75 -6.03 9.53
C LEU A 60 -13.89 -5.20 10.50
N LEU A 61 -12.79 -4.61 10.04
CA LEU A 61 -11.94 -3.72 10.84
C LEU A 61 -12.73 -2.52 11.38
N LEU A 62 -13.54 -1.87 10.54
CA LEU A 62 -14.29 -0.70 10.96
C LEU A 62 -15.48 -1.07 11.86
N LYS A 63 -16.13 -2.22 11.65
CA LYS A 63 -17.12 -2.76 12.59
C LYS A 63 -16.53 -3.01 13.97
N ALA A 64 -15.35 -3.65 14.02
CA ALA A 64 -14.62 -3.84 15.26
C ALA A 64 -14.33 -2.49 15.93
N LYS A 65 -13.93 -1.46 15.15
CA LYS A 65 -13.66 -0.12 15.70
C LYS A 65 -14.91 0.54 16.27
N ILE A 66 -16.04 0.41 15.60
CA ILE A 66 -17.33 0.98 16.03
C ILE A 66 -17.78 0.33 17.35
N LEU A 67 -17.70 -1.00 17.46
CA LEU A 67 -17.98 -1.73 18.71
C LEU A 67 -17.03 -1.30 19.83
N ASN A 68 -15.73 -1.21 19.53
CA ASN A 68 -14.72 -0.78 20.52
C ASN A 68 -14.94 0.66 21.01
N ASP A 69 -15.64 1.50 20.24
CA ASP A 69 -16.06 2.86 20.64
C ASP A 69 -17.39 2.88 21.41
N GLY A 70 -17.97 1.71 21.71
CA GLY A 70 -19.23 1.55 22.42
C GLY A 70 -20.47 1.77 21.54
N ASN A 71 -20.34 1.70 20.21
CA ASN A 71 -21.44 1.91 19.27
C ASN A 71 -21.92 0.59 18.65
N SER A 72 -23.22 0.48 18.39
CA SER A 72 -23.80 -0.69 17.72
C SER A 72 -23.44 -0.73 16.23
N ILE A 73 -23.17 -1.94 15.73
CA ILE A 73 -23.01 -2.23 14.30
C ILE A 73 -24.30 -2.74 13.64
N TYR A 74 -25.42 -2.82 14.37
CA TYR A 74 -26.70 -3.32 13.86
C TYR A 74 -27.65 -2.19 13.49
N PHE A 75 -28.51 -2.41 12.49
CA PHE A 75 -29.57 -1.47 12.17
C PHE A 75 -30.63 -1.47 13.29
N PHE A 76 -31.08 -0.28 13.70
CA PHE A 76 -32.07 -0.12 14.76
C PHE A 76 -33.42 -0.78 14.41
N ASP A 77 -33.83 -0.68 13.15
CA ASP A 77 -35.07 -1.26 12.63
C ASP A 77 -34.94 -2.74 12.23
N LYS A 78 -33.70 -3.23 12.04
CA LYS A 78 -33.38 -4.59 11.59
C LYS A 78 -32.17 -5.15 12.34
N PRO A 79 -32.35 -5.59 13.59
CA PRO A 79 -31.24 -6.03 14.45
C PRO A 79 -30.54 -7.31 13.95
N ASP A 80 -31.12 -8.03 12.99
CA ASP A 80 -30.51 -9.16 12.29
C ASP A 80 -29.48 -8.73 11.22
N ARG A 81 -29.41 -7.43 10.91
CA ARG A 81 -28.53 -6.89 9.87
C ARG A 81 -27.49 -5.95 10.45
N THR A 82 -26.24 -6.17 10.06
CA THR A 82 -25.15 -5.24 10.37
C THR A 82 -25.01 -4.15 9.30
N ILE A 83 -24.50 -2.99 9.69
CA ILE A 83 -24.17 -1.87 8.81
C ILE A 83 -23.16 -2.28 7.72
N SER A 84 -23.24 -1.65 6.55
CA SER A 84 -22.32 -1.91 5.43
C SER A 84 -21.00 -1.15 5.56
N LEU A 85 -19.98 -1.51 4.75
CA LEU A 85 -18.73 -0.74 4.65
C LEU A 85 -18.98 0.76 4.41
N SER A 86 -19.95 1.12 3.56
CA SER A 86 -20.28 2.54 3.30
C SER A 86 -20.73 3.26 4.56
N ASN A 87 -21.56 2.59 5.39
CA ASN A 87 -22.01 3.12 6.67
C ASN A 87 -20.82 3.24 7.64
N CYS A 88 -19.96 2.22 7.71
CA CYS A 88 -18.76 2.22 8.55
C CYS A 88 -17.79 3.37 8.19
N ILE A 89 -17.53 3.59 6.90
CA ILE A 89 -16.66 4.67 6.43
C ILE A 89 -17.20 6.03 6.87
N LYS A 90 -18.50 6.29 6.68
CA LYS A 90 -19.13 7.56 7.08
C LYS A 90 -19.11 7.78 8.58
N ASN A 91 -19.23 6.71 9.37
CA ASN A 91 -19.20 6.77 10.83
C ASN A 91 -17.78 7.10 11.34
N ILE A 92 -16.76 6.40 10.87
CA ILE A 92 -15.38 6.53 11.37
C ILE A 92 -14.62 7.71 10.74
N PHE A 93 -14.82 7.97 9.44
CA PHE A 93 -14.13 9.03 8.70
C PHE A 93 -15.11 10.16 8.37
N THR A 94 -15.46 10.98 9.35
CA THR A 94 -16.49 12.02 9.19
C THR A 94 -16.12 13.11 8.18
N ASN A 95 -14.83 13.41 8.01
CA ASN A 95 -14.32 14.33 6.99
C ASN A 95 -14.30 13.67 5.60
N ASP A 96 -15.15 14.13 4.69
CA ASP A 96 -15.25 13.66 3.30
C ASP A 96 -14.02 14.01 2.43
N LYS A 97 -13.17 14.94 2.90
CA LYS A 97 -11.90 15.28 2.27
C LYS A 97 -10.74 14.41 2.72
N ASP A 98 -10.94 13.52 3.69
CA ASP A 98 -9.88 12.62 4.17
C ASP A 98 -9.41 11.70 3.02
N PRO A 99 -8.09 11.61 2.76
CA PRO A 99 -7.55 10.85 1.63
C PRO A 99 -7.74 9.33 1.80
N VAL A 100 -7.77 8.81 3.04
CA VAL A 100 -8.06 7.39 3.31
C VAL A 100 -9.54 7.12 3.02
N ARG A 101 -10.44 8.01 3.45
CA ARG A 101 -11.87 7.90 3.11
C ARG A 101 -12.09 7.89 1.59
N LYS A 102 -11.52 8.85 0.87
CA LYS A 102 -11.62 8.89 -0.60
C LYS A 102 -11.07 7.63 -1.25
N ASN A 103 -9.93 7.11 -0.78
CA ASN A 103 -9.38 5.84 -1.25
C ASN A 103 -10.36 4.68 -1.02
N LEU A 104 -10.98 4.61 0.16
CA LEU A 104 -11.98 3.58 0.48
C LEU A 104 -13.25 3.69 -0.37
N GLU A 105 -13.72 4.91 -0.64
CA GLU A 105 -14.86 5.15 -1.53
C GLU A 105 -14.56 4.73 -2.98
N ILE A 106 -13.33 4.93 -3.46
CA ILE A 106 -12.88 4.42 -4.76
C ILE A 106 -12.85 2.88 -4.76
N MET A 107 -12.27 2.23 -3.74
CA MET A 107 -12.26 0.76 -3.63
C MET A 107 -13.67 0.18 -3.58
N LEU A 108 -14.58 0.82 -2.84
CA LEU A 108 -15.99 0.41 -2.76
C LEU A 108 -16.68 0.52 -4.13
N GLY A 109 -16.44 1.62 -4.86
CA GLY A 109 -16.94 1.81 -6.22
C GLY A 109 -16.39 0.77 -7.20
N LEU A 110 -15.10 0.42 -7.07
CA LEU A 110 -14.48 -0.65 -7.85
C LEU A 110 -15.09 -1.99 -7.56
N ARG A 111 -15.25 -2.39 -6.29
CA ARG A 111 -15.91 -3.64 -5.92
C ARG A 111 -17.29 -3.76 -6.58
N ASN A 112 -18.07 -2.68 -6.61
CA ASN A 112 -19.40 -2.69 -7.22
C ASN A 112 -19.35 -2.69 -8.77
N THR A 113 -18.26 -2.25 -9.40
CA THR A 113 -18.15 -2.14 -10.85
C THR A 113 -17.44 -3.35 -11.46
N ALA A 114 -16.39 -3.83 -10.81
CA ALA A 114 -15.52 -4.90 -11.29
C ALA A 114 -16.24 -6.27 -11.27
N THR A 115 -17.24 -6.45 -10.40
CA THR A 115 -18.16 -7.60 -10.46
C THR A 115 -19.02 -7.65 -11.74
N HIS A 116 -19.14 -6.54 -12.47
CA HIS A 116 -20.01 -6.43 -13.65
C HIS A 116 -19.26 -6.16 -14.96
N PHE A 117 -18.01 -5.70 -14.89
CA PHE A 117 -17.21 -5.33 -16.07
C PHE A 117 -15.79 -5.89 -15.93
N ILE A 118 -15.51 -6.94 -16.70
CA ILE A 118 -14.23 -7.66 -16.68
C ILE A 118 -13.30 -7.03 -17.73
N ILE A 119 -12.47 -6.06 -17.31
CA ILE A 119 -11.44 -5.45 -18.15
C ILE A 119 -10.11 -5.62 -17.42
N LYS A 120 -9.30 -6.58 -17.85
CA LYS A 120 -8.04 -6.97 -17.18
C LYS A 120 -7.04 -5.82 -17.14
N GLU A 121 -7.09 -4.96 -18.14
CA GLU A 121 -6.21 -3.83 -18.33
C GLU A 121 -6.49 -2.69 -17.32
N MET A 122 -7.56 -2.79 -16.52
CA MET A 122 -7.83 -1.88 -15.40
C MET A 122 -6.91 -2.12 -14.18
N ASP A 123 -6.25 -3.28 -14.10
CA ASP A 123 -5.33 -3.62 -12.99
C ASP A 123 -4.26 -2.54 -12.82
N SER A 124 -3.63 -2.11 -13.92
CA SER A 124 -2.56 -1.10 -13.91
C SER A 124 -3.08 0.30 -13.59
N VAL A 125 -4.28 0.64 -14.07
CA VAL A 125 -4.94 1.92 -13.81
C VAL A 125 -5.21 2.12 -12.31
N TYR A 126 -5.64 1.06 -11.62
CA TYR A 126 -6.04 1.15 -10.21
C TYR A 126 -4.97 0.71 -9.21
N LEU A 127 -3.85 0.13 -9.65
CA LEU A 127 -2.74 -0.27 -8.77
C LEU A 127 -2.32 0.82 -7.78
N PRO A 128 -2.13 2.10 -8.18
CA PRO A 128 -1.84 3.21 -7.26
C PRO A 128 -2.78 3.29 -6.05
N PHE A 129 -4.08 3.14 -6.28
CA PHE A 129 -5.10 3.23 -5.23
C PHE A 129 -5.12 1.96 -4.38
N MET A 130 -4.98 0.79 -5.00
CA MET A 130 -4.94 -0.49 -4.30
C MET A 130 -3.74 -0.57 -3.36
N GLN A 131 -2.55 -0.16 -3.83
CA GLN A 131 -1.34 -0.15 -3.00
C GLN A 131 -1.46 0.81 -1.82
N ALA A 132 -2.01 2.02 -2.04
CA ALA A 132 -2.31 2.95 -0.96
C ALA A 132 -3.28 2.34 0.07
N ASN A 133 -4.29 1.61 -0.42
CA ASN A 133 -5.28 0.95 0.43
C ASN A 133 -4.65 -0.11 1.35
N VAL A 134 -3.74 -0.94 0.82
CA VAL A 134 -3.00 -1.95 1.57
C VAL A 134 -2.24 -1.32 2.74
N LEU A 135 -1.49 -0.24 2.48
CA LEU A 135 -0.71 0.44 3.50
C LEU A 135 -1.59 1.14 4.54
N ASN A 136 -2.69 1.76 4.09
CA ASN A 136 -3.66 2.40 4.97
C ASN A 136 -4.30 1.37 5.92
N TYR A 137 -4.62 0.18 5.43
CA TYR A 137 -5.22 -0.89 6.24
C TYR A 137 -4.25 -1.33 7.33
N SER A 138 -3.02 -1.69 6.95
CA SER A 138 -1.97 -2.07 7.91
C SER A 138 -1.77 -1.01 8.99
N GLN A 139 -1.73 0.28 8.60
CA GLN A 139 -1.59 1.37 9.54
C GLN A 139 -2.81 1.51 10.47
N LYS A 140 -4.03 1.39 9.95
CA LYS A 140 -5.26 1.56 10.74
C LYS A 140 -5.50 0.39 11.69
N LEU A 141 -5.22 -0.85 11.26
CA LEU A 141 -5.22 -2.02 12.13
C LEU A 141 -4.33 -1.81 13.36
N PHE A 142 -3.09 -1.38 13.14
CA PHE A 142 -2.16 -1.08 14.23
C PHE A 142 -2.62 0.11 15.08
N THR A 143 -3.09 1.20 14.47
CA THR A 143 -3.50 2.40 15.22
C THR A 143 -4.75 2.17 16.07
N PHE A 144 -5.70 1.36 15.58
CA PHE A 144 -6.96 1.10 16.27
C PHE A 144 -6.84 0.00 17.33
N PHE A 145 -6.05 -1.04 17.06
CA PHE A 145 -6.04 -2.26 17.88
C PHE A 145 -4.64 -2.74 18.29
N ASN A 146 -3.58 -2.03 17.91
CA ASN A 146 -2.19 -2.40 18.15
C ASN A 146 -1.83 -3.81 17.60
N ARG A 147 -2.48 -4.23 16.50
CA ARG A 147 -2.20 -5.48 15.79
C ARG A 147 -1.34 -5.19 14.57
N ASP A 148 -0.22 -5.90 14.42
CA ASP A 148 0.68 -5.75 13.28
C ASP A 148 0.52 -6.91 12.30
N ILE A 149 -0.07 -6.62 11.12
CA ILE A 149 -0.27 -7.62 10.07
C ILE A 149 1.07 -8.24 9.59
N THR A 150 2.20 -7.55 9.80
CA THR A 150 3.50 -8.08 9.39
C THR A 150 4.00 -9.24 10.24
N GLU A 151 3.34 -9.53 11.36
CA GLU A 151 3.55 -10.76 12.13
C GLU A 151 3.00 -12.00 11.39
N LYS A 152 2.02 -11.81 10.49
CA LYS A 152 1.42 -12.88 9.68
C LYS A 152 2.00 -12.99 8.27
N ILE A 153 2.46 -11.87 7.70
CA ILE A 153 2.99 -11.81 6.33
C ILE A 153 4.22 -10.92 6.26
N ASN A 154 5.28 -11.36 5.59
CA ASN A 154 6.47 -10.53 5.42
C ASN A 154 6.13 -9.23 4.66
N SER A 155 6.67 -8.10 5.12
CA SER A 155 6.38 -6.76 4.59
C SER A 155 6.60 -6.63 3.09
N SER A 156 7.53 -7.39 2.50
CA SER A 156 7.78 -7.42 1.05
C SER A 156 6.58 -7.92 0.24
N PHE A 157 5.73 -8.78 0.82
CA PHE A 157 4.53 -9.27 0.15
C PHE A 157 3.36 -8.28 0.19
N LEU A 158 3.45 -7.20 0.96
CA LEU A 158 2.44 -6.13 0.94
C LEU A 158 2.48 -5.31 -0.36
N THR A 159 3.53 -5.46 -1.16
CA THR A 159 3.62 -4.86 -2.48
C THR A 159 2.81 -5.67 -3.47
N LEU A 160 1.90 -4.99 -4.17
CA LEU A 160 1.08 -5.53 -5.23
C LEU A 160 1.88 -5.52 -6.54
N VAL A 161 2.02 -6.68 -7.16
CA VAL A 161 2.86 -6.86 -8.37
C VAL A 161 1.98 -7.00 -9.61
N ILE A 162 2.18 -6.10 -10.57
CA ILE A 162 1.58 -6.21 -11.91
C ILE A 162 2.36 -7.26 -12.71
N ASN A 163 1.60 -8.13 -13.38
CA ASN A 163 2.12 -9.02 -14.43
C ASN A 163 1.27 -8.85 -15.69
N SER A 164 1.11 -7.60 -16.15
CA SER A 164 0.39 -7.29 -17.37
C SER A 164 1.36 -7.03 -18.50
N GLU A 165 1.20 -7.76 -19.60
CA GLU A 165 1.66 -7.30 -20.91
C GLU A 165 0.91 -6.00 -21.23
N GLU A 166 1.63 -4.94 -21.58
CA GLU A 166 1.00 -3.70 -22.02
C GLU A 166 0.23 -3.97 -23.32
N MET A 167 -1.09 -3.87 -23.27
CA MET A 167 -1.95 -3.91 -24.47
C MET A 167 -2.17 -2.49 -24.98
N SER A 168 -2.10 -2.31 -26.30
CA SER A 168 -2.41 -1.03 -26.92
C SER A 168 -3.90 -0.68 -26.78
N GLU A 169 -4.26 0.60 -26.87
CA GLU A 169 -5.67 1.01 -26.87
C GLU A 169 -6.45 0.42 -28.06
N GLU A 170 -5.77 0.20 -29.19
CA GLU A 170 -6.30 -0.44 -30.38
C GLU A 170 -6.64 -1.91 -30.11
N ASP A 171 -5.78 -2.63 -29.38
CA ASP A 171 -6.03 -4.02 -28.98
C ASP A 171 -7.21 -4.13 -28.00
N ILE A 172 -7.30 -3.20 -27.03
CA ILE A 172 -8.44 -3.15 -26.09
C ILE A 172 -9.75 -2.88 -26.84
N LEU A 173 -9.73 -1.94 -27.79
CA LEU A 173 -10.89 -1.63 -28.63
C LEU A 173 -11.31 -2.83 -29.48
N SER A 174 -10.33 -3.52 -30.09
CA SER A 174 -10.56 -4.72 -30.91
C SER A 174 -11.15 -5.86 -30.09
N LYS A 175 -10.60 -6.12 -28.89
CA LYS A 175 -10.97 -7.22 -28.00
C LYS A 175 -12.34 -7.04 -27.35
N TYR A 176 -12.67 -5.84 -26.89
CA TYR A 176 -13.87 -5.58 -26.07
C TYR A 176 -14.96 -4.78 -26.79
N GLY A 177 -14.66 -4.20 -27.95
CA GLY A 177 -15.57 -3.36 -28.70
C GLY A 177 -15.77 -1.95 -28.11
N LYS A 178 -16.42 -1.08 -28.90
CA LYS A 178 -16.52 0.36 -28.65
C LYS A 178 -17.13 0.73 -27.30
N ASN A 179 -18.18 0.04 -26.87
CA ASN A 179 -18.90 0.40 -25.64
C ASN A 179 -18.05 0.18 -24.39
N ILE A 180 -17.36 -0.98 -24.31
CA ILE A 180 -16.50 -1.32 -23.17
C ILE A 180 -15.23 -0.45 -23.21
N PHE A 181 -14.66 -0.24 -24.40
CA PHE A 181 -13.51 0.66 -24.59
C PHE A 181 -13.79 2.10 -24.13
N ASN A 182 -14.93 2.67 -24.51
CA ASN A 182 -15.31 4.01 -24.06
C ASN A 182 -15.43 4.10 -22.53
N LYS A 183 -15.95 3.05 -21.90
CA LYS A 183 -16.04 2.97 -20.45
C LYS A 183 -14.66 2.85 -19.80
N TYR A 184 -13.80 1.99 -20.33
CA TYR A 184 -12.40 1.85 -19.93
C TYR A 184 -11.68 3.21 -19.96
N ASN A 185 -11.76 3.92 -21.08
CA ASN A 185 -11.12 5.23 -21.24
C ASN A 185 -11.66 6.27 -20.26
N LYS A 186 -12.97 6.30 -20.05
CA LYS A 186 -13.56 7.19 -19.03
C LYS A 186 -12.99 6.89 -17.64
N MET A 187 -12.98 5.63 -17.22
CA MET A 187 -12.47 5.20 -15.92
C MET A 187 -10.96 5.48 -15.78
N LYS A 188 -10.18 5.27 -16.84
CA LYS A 188 -8.75 5.59 -16.92
C LYS A 188 -8.51 7.09 -16.74
N ILE A 189 -9.23 7.94 -17.47
CA ILE A 189 -9.11 9.40 -17.38
C ILE A 189 -9.51 9.90 -15.98
N ASP A 190 -10.62 9.39 -15.43
CA ASP A 190 -11.08 9.76 -14.09
C ASP A 190 -10.03 9.41 -13.03
N ALA A 191 -9.48 8.19 -13.08
CA ALA A 191 -8.42 7.74 -12.19
C ALA A 191 -7.15 8.61 -12.31
N GLN A 192 -6.69 8.86 -13.54
CA GLN A 192 -5.52 9.71 -13.81
C GLN A 192 -5.72 11.14 -13.30
N THR A 193 -6.90 11.71 -13.52
CA THR A 193 -7.27 13.06 -13.05
C THR A 193 -7.20 13.15 -11.53
N ILE A 194 -7.71 12.13 -10.83
CA ILE A 194 -7.64 12.05 -9.36
C ILE A 194 -6.18 12.01 -8.89
N ILE A 195 -5.34 11.18 -9.52
CA ILE A 195 -3.91 11.04 -9.17
C ILE A 195 -3.12 12.33 -9.45
N GLN A 196 -3.37 12.98 -10.58
CA GLN A 196 -2.69 14.22 -10.97
C GLN A 196 -3.04 15.36 -10.00
N ASN A 197 -4.31 15.52 -9.67
CA ASN A 197 -4.81 16.59 -8.81
C ASN A 197 -4.57 16.35 -7.30
N ASN A 198 -4.14 15.16 -6.89
CA ASN A 198 -3.88 14.84 -5.49
C ASN A 198 -2.48 14.24 -5.31
N GLN A 199 -1.65 14.92 -4.52
CA GLN A 199 -0.30 14.45 -4.18
C GLN A 199 -0.25 13.56 -2.92
N ASN A 200 -1.40 13.15 -2.39
CA ASN A 200 -1.46 12.45 -1.12
C ASN A 200 -1.32 10.93 -1.31
N GLU A 201 -0.24 10.35 -0.81
CA GLU A 201 0.06 8.91 -0.88
C GLU A 201 -0.99 8.04 -0.18
N LYS A 202 -1.75 8.58 0.78
CA LYS A 202 -2.88 7.87 1.40
C LYS A 202 -4.07 7.71 0.45
N LEU A 203 -4.16 8.53 -0.59
CA LEU A 203 -5.17 8.38 -1.63
C LEU A 203 -4.71 7.43 -2.73
N ALA A 204 -3.50 7.65 -3.26
CA ALA A 204 -2.91 6.83 -4.30
C ALA A 204 -1.38 6.95 -4.25
N ILE A 205 -0.68 5.83 -4.42
CA ILE A 205 0.78 5.83 -4.56
C ILE A 205 1.12 6.07 -6.03
N ARG A 206 1.84 7.14 -6.32
CA ARG A 206 2.29 7.41 -7.69
C ARG A 206 3.32 6.36 -8.09
N ILE A 207 2.99 5.58 -9.11
CA ILE A 207 3.90 4.62 -9.74
C ILE A 207 4.26 5.23 -11.08
N ASP A 208 5.44 5.84 -11.15
CA ASP A 208 5.99 6.37 -12.40
C ASP A 208 6.78 5.24 -13.08
N LEU A 209 6.18 4.57 -14.07
CA LEU A 209 6.83 3.48 -14.80
C LEU A 209 7.95 4.02 -15.71
N ASN A 210 9.19 3.61 -15.49
CA ASN A 210 10.33 3.87 -16.40
C ASN A 210 11.11 2.55 -16.61
N LEU A 211 11.16 2.00 -17.83
CA LEU A 211 11.77 0.69 -18.15
C LEU A 211 13.28 0.82 -18.49
N LYS A 212 14.10 -0.25 -18.44
CA LYS A 212 15.55 -0.26 -18.87
C LYS A 212 15.96 -1.48 -19.68
N ILE A 213 16.73 -1.25 -20.75
CA ILE A 213 17.42 -2.28 -21.55
C ILE A 213 18.87 -2.45 -21.09
N VAL A 214 19.35 -3.70 -20.96
CA VAL A 214 20.74 -4.08 -20.65
C VAL A 214 21.43 -4.75 -21.86
N LYS A 215 22.73 -4.46 -22.05
CA LYS A 215 23.51 -4.87 -23.23
C LYS A 215 24.25 -6.22 -23.09
N ASN A 216 24.32 -6.79 -21.90
CA ASN A 216 25.13 -7.98 -21.62
C ASN A 216 24.27 -9.25 -21.60
N ARG A 217 24.72 -10.29 -22.33
CA ARG A 217 23.98 -11.54 -22.54
C ARG A 217 23.92 -12.42 -21.29
N GLU A 218 24.88 -12.26 -20.37
CA GLU A 218 24.94 -12.98 -19.09
C GLU A 218 24.07 -12.35 -17.99
N ASP A 219 23.66 -11.09 -18.16
CA ASP A 219 22.79 -10.35 -17.22
C ASP A 219 21.31 -10.34 -17.65
N ALA A 220 20.97 -11.07 -18.72
CA ALA A 220 19.61 -11.12 -19.27
C ALA A 220 18.77 -12.19 -18.54
N GLN A 221 17.65 -11.80 -17.94
CA GLN A 221 16.68 -12.74 -17.35
C GLN A 221 15.78 -13.42 -18.39
N ILE A 222 15.69 -12.89 -19.62
CA ILE A 222 15.02 -13.53 -20.77
C ILE A 222 15.83 -13.22 -22.04
N LEU A 223 16.11 -14.25 -22.84
CA LEU A 223 16.79 -14.14 -24.13
C LEU A 223 15.75 -14.14 -25.27
N PHE A 224 15.63 -13.04 -26.01
CA PHE A 224 14.96 -13.05 -27.32
C PHE A 224 16.02 -13.08 -28.43
N GLY A 225 15.88 -14.01 -29.36
CA GLY A 225 16.71 -14.09 -30.56
C GLY A 225 16.19 -13.14 -31.64
N ILE A 226 17.07 -12.29 -32.17
CA ILE A 226 16.77 -11.46 -33.33
C ILE A 226 16.78 -12.37 -34.57
N ALA A 227 15.64 -12.57 -35.22
CA ALA A 227 15.57 -13.11 -36.57
C ALA A 227 15.87 -11.96 -37.56
N ASN A 228 16.74 -12.20 -38.54
CA ASN A 228 17.25 -11.14 -39.42
C ASN A 228 16.27 -10.68 -40.51
N ASP A 229 15.09 -11.29 -40.63
CA ASP A 229 14.30 -11.20 -41.88
C ASP A 229 12.81 -10.85 -41.66
N GLY A 230 12.49 -9.91 -40.76
CA GLY A 230 11.12 -9.41 -40.55
C GLY A 230 11.06 -7.89 -40.64
N GLU A 231 10.27 -7.37 -41.58
CA GLU A 231 10.05 -5.94 -41.82
C GLU A 231 9.36 -5.25 -40.63
N GLU A 232 10.13 -4.81 -39.63
CA GLU A 232 9.74 -3.70 -38.76
C GLU A 232 10.99 -3.11 -38.11
N ASN A 233 11.28 -1.85 -38.43
CA ASN A 233 12.42 -1.13 -37.85
C ASN A 233 12.16 -0.87 -36.36
N VAL A 234 12.59 -1.78 -35.49
CA VAL A 234 12.62 -1.55 -34.04
C VAL A 234 13.58 -0.40 -33.76
N ARG A 235 13.03 0.77 -33.40
CA ARG A 235 13.81 1.88 -32.84
C ARG A 235 14.46 1.41 -31.54
N ILE A 236 15.78 1.46 -31.50
CA ILE A 236 16.59 1.18 -30.30
C ILE A 236 16.21 2.18 -29.19
N ILE A 237 15.47 1.72 -28.19
CA ILE A 237 15.15 2.51 -26.99
C ILE A 237 16.12 2.11 -25.87
N LYS A 238 17.14 2.93 -25.60
CA LYS A 238 17.92 2.85 -24.36
C LYS A 238 17.04 3.36 -23.23
N GLU A 239 16.85 2.62 -22.14
CA GLU A 239 16.18 3.21 -20.98
C GLU A 239 16.69 2.72 -19.62
N LEU A 240 16.18 3.20 -18.47
CA LEU A 240 16.73 3.35 -17.11
C LEU A 240 15.89 2.67 -16.01
N LYS A 241 16.56 2.05 -15.01
CA LYS A 241 15.97 1.14 -14.01
C LYS A 241 14.80 1.88 -13.36
N ASP A 242 13.66 1.22 -13.19
CA ASP A 242 12.49 1.86 -12.59
C ASP A 242 12.78 2.27 -11.13
N THR A 243 13.04 3.56 -10.96
CA THR A 243 13.39 4.14 -9.67
C THR A 243 12.18 4.42 -8.80
N ASN A 244 10.96 4.30 -9.34
CA ASN A 244 9.74 4.53 -8.58
C ASN A 244 9.20 3.25 -7.96
N LEU A 245 9.63 2.09 -8.45
CA LEU A 245 9.45 0.80 -7.77
C LEU A 245 10.57 0.54 -6.74
N THR A 246 11.79 0.99 -7.02
CA THR A 246 12.95 0.74 -6.13
C THR A 246 13.20 1.84 -5.10
N HIS A 247 12.90 3.11 -5.41
CA HIS A 247 13.21 4.31 -4.61
C HIS A 247 11.98 5.21 -4.40
N CYS A 248 10.84 4.59 -4.08
CA CYS A 248 9.52 5.22 -3.96
C CYS A 248 9.34 6.21 -2.79
N TYR A 249 10.28 6.28 -1.85
CA TYR A 249 10.15 7.13 -0.66
C TYR A 249 10.91 8.45 -0.79
N ASN A 250 10.37 9.52 -0.23
CA ASN A 250 11.18 10.68 0.11
C ASN A 250 11.79 10.53 1.52
N GLN A 251 12.79 11.34 1.86
CA GLN A 251 13.44 11.25 3.18
C GLN A 251 12.48 11.49 4.36
N LYS A 252 11.41 12.26 4.18
CA LYS A 252 10.39 12.45 5.22
C LYS A 252 9.65 11.14 5.48
N ARG A 253 9.25 10.45 4.42
CA ARG A 253 8.57 9.17 4.45
C ARG A 253 9.44 8.09 5.07
N VAL A 254 10.73 8.04 4.72
CA VAL A 254 11.70 7.13 5.36
C VAL A 254 11.70 7.33 6.88
N ARG A 255 11.78 8.57 7.38
CA ARG A 255 11.76 8.83 8.84
C ARG A 255 10.45 8.42 9.49
N GLU A 256 9.32 8.65 8.82
CA GLU A 256 8.00 8.25 9.32
C GLU A 256 7.88 6.72 9.41
N ILE A 257 8.31 6.00 8.37
CA ILE A 257 8.29 4.54 8.34
C ILE A 257 9.24 3.98 9.39
N VAL A 258 10.50 4.44 9.45
CA VAL A 258 11.46 3.96 10.46
C VAL A 258 10.96 4.25 11.88
N SER A 259 10.46 5.45 12.17
CA SER A 259 9.90 5.77 13.50
C SER A 259 8.70 4.88 13.83
N SER A 260 7.89 4.54 12.82
CA SER A 260 6.77 3.60 12.99
C SER A 260 7.26 2.18 13.26
N ASN A 261 8.26 1.71 12.53
CA ASN A 261 8.89 0.39 12.70
C ASN A 261 9.53 0.25 14.10
N LEU A 262 10.25 1.26 14.57
CA LEU A 262 10.84 1.29 15.90
C LEU A 262 9.78 1.29 17.00
N LYS A 263 8.73 2.08 16.83
CA LYS A 263 7.61 2.11 17.78
C LYS A 263 6.92 0.74 17.90
N ARG A 264 6.76 0.02 16.78
CA ARG A 264 6.26 -1.37 16.77
C ARG A 264 7.16 -2.34 17.55
N LYS A 265 8.45 -2.05 17.69
CA LYS A 265 9.41 -2.83 18.48
C LYS A 265 9.63 -2.31 19.90
N GLY A 266 8.77 -1.41 20.39
CA GLY A 266 8.87 -0.85 21.75
C GLY A 266 9.89 0.28 21.91
N ILE A 267 10.51 0.76 20.83
CA ILE A 267 11.49 1.84 20.85
C ILE A 267 10.81 3.13 20.41
N ASN A 268 10.57 4.06 21.35
CA ASN A 268 9.93 5.33 21.07
C ASN A 268 10.93 6.44 20.72
N ILE A 269 11.65 6.27 19.60
CA ILE A 269 12.60 7.26 19.07
C ILE A 269 12.01 7.93 17.83
N LYS A 270 12.02 9.26 17.81
CA LYS A 270 11.61 10.05 16.64
C LYS A 270 12.84 10.51 15.88
N ILE A 271 12.99 10.02 14.65
CA ILE A 271 14.12 10.38 13.80
C ILE A 271 13.89 11.76 13.18
N SER A 272 14.82 12.68 13.41
CA SER A 272 14.85 14.00 12.78
C SER A 272 15.54 13.95 11.41
N GLN A 273 15.37 15.01 10.61
CA GLN A 273 16.09 15.16 9.33
C GLN A 273 17.62 15.17 9.53
N TYR A 274 18.08 15.68 10.67
CA TYR A 274 19.50 15.73 11.02
C TYR A 274 20.05 14.34 11.35
N ASP A 275 19.30 13.54 12.10
CA ASP A 275 19.69 12.17 12.46
C ASP A 275 19.86 11.29 11.22
N LEU A 276 18.88 11.34 10.30
CA LEU A 276 18.96 10.61 9.04
C LEU A 276 20.17 11.06 8.20
N LYS A 277 20.47 12.37 8.18
CA LYS A 277 21.63 12.91 7.46
C LYS A 277 22.94 12.34 8.02
N ILE A 278 23.13 12.34 9.34
CA ILE A 278 24.35 11.81 9.96
C ILE A 278 24.54 10.33 9.60
N ILE A 279 23.47 9.54 9.67
CA ILE A 279 23.52 8.11 9.30
C ILE A 279 23.92 7.97 7.83
N CYS A 280 23.27 8.72 6.93
CA CYS A 280 23.59 8.67 5.50
C CYS A 280 25.04 9.06 5.20
N ASP A 281 25.57 10.07 5.90
CA ASP A 281 26.93 10.56 5.69
C ASP A 281 27.98 9.59 6.29
N LYS A 282 27.71 8.96 7.45
CA LYS A 282 28.61 7.98 8.08
C LYS A 282 28.80 6.72 7.23
N PHE A 283 27.71 6.22 6.65
CA PHE A 283 27.70 4.97 5.87
C PHE A 283 27.74 5.21 4.36
N ASP A 284 27.97 6.45 3.93
CA ASP A 284 27.99 6.89 2.53
C ASP A 284 26.78 6.38 1.71
N LEU A 285 25.59 6.43 2.31
CA LEU A 285 24.38 5.82 1.72
C LEU A 285 23.94 6.57 0.45
N LYS A 286 24.24 7.86 0.34
CA LYS A 286 23.82 8.69 -0.80
C LYS A 286 24.55 8.39 -2.11
N SER A 287 25.76 7.86 -2.04
CA SER A 287 26.52 7.44 -3.23
C SER A 287 26.04 6.08 -3.75
N ASN A 288 25.30 5.34 -2.93
CA ASN A 288 24.88 3.99 -3.23
C ASN A 288 23.45 3.94 -3.78
N GLU A 289 23.35 3.55 -5.05
CA GLU A 289 22.10 3.39 -5.80
C GLU A 289 21.14 2.33 -5.23
N LYS A 290 21.55 1.55 -4.21
CA LYS A 290 20.64 0.67 -3.47
C LYS A 290 19.73 1.45 -2.52
N TYR A 291 20.19 2.60 -2.03
CA TYR A 291 19.54 3.36 -0.94
C TYR A 291 18.96 4.68 -1.42
N PHE A 292 19.70 5.39 -2.28
CA PHE A 292 19.32 6.69 -2.80
C PHE A 292 19.41 6.72 -4.31
N TYR A 293 18.44 7.38 -4.93
CA TYR A 293 18.48 7.69 -6.35
C TYR A 293 18.15 9.16 -6.58
N LYS A 294 18.90 9.82 -7.46
CA LYS A 294 18.63 11.20 -7.84
C LYS A 294 17.81 11.21 -9.13
N HIS A 295 16.54 11.60 -9.03
CA HIS A 295 15.68 11.77 -10.19
C HIS A 295 16.19 12.95 -11.02
N THR A 296 16.60 12.66 -12.25
CA THR A 296 17.21 13.65 -13.16
C THR A 296 16.21 14.70 -13.66
N LEU A 297 14.93 14.34 -13.80
CA LEU A 297 13.87 15.22 -14.31
C LEU A 297 13.37 16.24 -13.29
N THR A 298 13.20 15.81 -12.03
CA THR A 298 12.68 16.64 -10.94
C THR A 298 13.80 17.21 -10.05
N ASN A 299 15.05 16.80 -10.29
CA ASN A 299 16.22 17.05 -9.45
C ASN A 299 16.00 16.66 -7.96
N SER A 300 15.01 15.79 -7.70
CA SER A 300 14.64 15.32 -6.36
C SER A 300 15.34 13.99 -6.03
N TRP A 301 15.40 13.65 -4.76
CA TRP A 301 16.00 12.39 -4.30
C TRP A 301 14.92 11.41 -3.84
N GLY A 302 14.93 10.23 -4.45
CA GLY A 302 14.17 9.05 -4.04
C GLY A 302 14.98 8.15 -3.11
N CYS A 303 14.30 7.44 -2.25
CA CYS A 303 14.84 6.56 -1.22
C CYS A 303 14.16 5.20 -1.31
N SER A 304 14.93 4.12 -1.13
CA SER A 304 14.40 2.76 -1.24
C SER A 304 13.87 2.19 0.08
N GLN A 305 13.15 1.07 -0.03
CA GLN A 305 12.82 0.24 1.14
C GLN A 305 14.08 -0.28 1.84
N HIS A 306 15.16 -0.57 1.09
CA HIS A 306 16.43 -0.96 1.70
C HIS A 306 17.02 0.12 2.62
N LEU A 307 16.78 1.40 2.34
CA LEU A 307 17.20 2.47 3.26
C LEU A 307 16.38 2.43 4.56
N VAL A 308 15.08 2.18 4.46
CA VAL A 308 14.20 2.01 5.63
C VAL A 308 14.67 0.83 6.47
N ASP A 309 14.91 -0.32 5.86
CA ASP A 309 15.34 -1.54 6.54
C ASP A 309 16.70 -1.34 7.20
N PHE A 310 17.67 -0.79 6.47
CA PHE A 310 19.01 -0.50 6.98
C PHE A 310 18.97 0.40 8.21
N VAL A 311 18.26 1.52 8.14
CA VAL A 311 18.18 2.48 9.26
C VAL A 311 17.42 1.86 10.43
N THR A 312 16.37 1.08 10.18
CA THR A 312 15.60 0.39 11.23
C THR A 312 16.47 -0.64 11.94
N GLU A 313 17.17 -1.50 11.20
CA GLU A 313 18.05 -2.53 11.77
C GLU A 313 19.24 -1.95 12.51
N LEU A 314 19.83 -0.86 12.00
CA LEU A 314 20.95 -0.18 12.64
C LEU A 314 20.56 0.29 14.05
N ILE A 315 19.39 0.90 14.19
CA ILE A 315 18.91 1.40 15.49
C ILE A 315 18.42 0.27 16.39
N LEU A 316 17.87 -0.81 15.83
CA LEU A 316 17.51 -2.00 16.62
C LEU A 316 18.71 -2.73 17.20
N LYS A 317 19.86 -2.75 16.49
CA LYS A 317 21.10 -3.36 16.99
C LYS A 317 21.72 -2.56 18.12
N ASP A 318 21.60 -1.24 18.07
CA ASP A 318 22.08 -0.35 19.12
C ASP A 318 21.21 0.91 19.23
N ASN A 319 20.46 0.98 20.33
CA ASN A 319 19.54 2.07 20.62
C ASN A 319 20.25 3.41 20.86
N ASN A 320 21.55 3.41 21.17
CA ASN A 320 22.35 4.62 21.42
C ASN A 320 23.13 5.10 20.19
N ILE A 321 23.11 4.36 19.08
CA ILE A 321 23.90 4.64 17.87
C ILE A 321 23.72 6.08 17.35
N ILE A 322 22.51 6.64 17.45
CA ILE A 322 22.23 8.02 17.01
C ILE A 322 22.98 9.05 17.88
N CYS A 323 23.07 8.81 19.18
CA CYS A 323 23.77 9.70 20.12
C CYS A 323 25.28 9.63 19.87
N GLU A 324 25.83 8.43 19.70
CA GLU A 324 27.26 8.23 19.40
C GLU A 324 27.65 8.87 18.08
N LEU A 325 26.87 8.64 17.02
CA LEU A 325 27.11 9.25 15.72
C LEU A 325 27.05 10.78 15.76
N LYS A 326 26.18 11.38 16.61
CA LYS A 326 26.14 12.83 16.80
C LYS A 326 27.41 13.37 17.44
N GLU A 327 27.94 12.69 18.45
CA GLU A 327 29.18 13.09 19.13
C GLU A 327 30.38 12.99 18.18
N GLU A 328 30.51 11.90 17.42
CA GLU A 328 31.55 11.76 16.40
C GLU A 328 31.46 12.83 15.30
N TYR A 329 30.24 13.17 14.88
CA TYR A 329 30.04 14.16 13.82
C TYR A 329 30.31 15.60 14.29
N LYS A 330 30.21 15.88 15.60
CA LYS A 330 30.68 17.15 16.21
C LYS A 330 32.21 17.23 16.24
N GLN A 331 32.88 16.12 16.57
CA GLN A 331 34.34 16.07 16.65
C GLN A 331 35.03 16.23 15.29
N LYS A 332 34.38 15.81 14.18
CA LYS A 332 34.88 16.04 12.81
C LYS A 332 34.73 17.48 12.29
N LYS A 333 34.02 18.36 13.01
CA LYS A 333 33.84 19.78 12.65
C LYS A 333 34.77 20.72 13.41
N ILE A 334 35.55 20.19 14.35
CA ILE A 334 36.67 20.84 15.01
C ILE A 334 37.92 20.41 14.25
#